data_AF-A0A3A1WKT9-F1
#
_entry.id   AF-A0A3A1WKT9-F1
#
_cell.length_a   1.000
_cell.length_b   1.000
_cell.length_c   1.000
_cell.angle_alpha   90.00
_cell.angle_beta   90.00
_cell.angle_gamma   90.00
#
_symmetry.space_group_name_H-M   'P 1'
#
loop_
_entity.id
_entity.type
_entity.pdbx_description
1 polymer ?
#
loop_
_entity_poly.entity_id
_entity_poly.type
_entity_poly.pdbx_seq_one_letter_code
_entity_poly.pdbx_strand_id
1 'polypeptide(L)'
;MARGDYPSAKQDQYMLRFPDGMRERLKHEAEMNGRSLNAEIIYRLTGTIEADDESRSTARGVYDIHLKLPGSVRDRIYAAAEENERTLTGEIIYTLEREYPDLAPLGDILDIINFSLERAKRKGDARSHYELELALERVREFYRHSSDDGSAGPS
;
A
#
# COMPACT_ATOMS: atom_id res chain seq x y z
N MET A 1 0.03 34.98 37.29
CA MET A 1 1.09 34.18 36.64
C MET A 1 0.56 33.70 35.30
N ALA A 2 1.15 34.17 34.20
CA ALA A 2 0.75 33.79 32.85
C ALA A 2 1.14 32.32 32.61
N ARG A 3 0.16 31.47 32.28
CA ARG A 3 0.45 30.11 31.79
C ARG A 3 1.13 30.28 30.43
N GLY A 4 2.42 29.92 30.36
CA GLY A 4 3.21 30.03 29.13
C GLY A 4 2.60 29.23 27.98
N ASP A 5 2.87 29.67 26.76
CA ASP A 5 2.46 29.04 25.49
C ASP A 5 3.13 27.67 25.32
N TYR A 6 2.67 26.67 26.06
CA TYR A 6 3.06 25.28 25.83
C TYR A 6 2.26 24.71 24.65
N PRO A 7 2.87 23.96 23.72
CA PRO A 7 2.18 23.38 22.56
C PRO A 7 1.02 22.45 22.97
N SER A 8 1.05 21.87 24.17
CA SER A 8 -0.06 21.10 24.75
C SER A 8 -1.31 21.92 25.06
N ALA A 9 -1.21 23.26 25.18
CA ALA A 9 -2.36 24.13 25.40
C ALA A 9 -3.22 24.31 24.14
N LYS A 10 -2.70 23.95 22.97
CA LYS A 10 -3.41 24.00 21.68
C LYS A 10 -4.09 22.67 21.32
N GLN A 11 -3.95 21.63 22.14
CA GLN A 11 -4.51 20.30 21.87
C GLN A 11 -5.91 20.16 22.47
N ASP A 12 -6.78 19.42 21.77
CA ASP A 12 -8.13 19.12 22.25
C ASP A 12 -8.08 18.29 23.53
N GLN A 13 -8.95 18.63 24.49
CA GLN A 13 -9.05 17.95 25.78
C GLN A 13 -10.39 17.25 25.90
N TYR A 14 -10.35 15.94 26.15
CA TYR A 14 -11.54 15.11 26.32
C TYR A 14 -11.65 14.63 27.76
N MET A 15 -12.82 14.83 28.37
CA MET A 15 -13.09 14.36 29.72
C MET A 15 -13.65 12.93 29.68
N LEU A 16 -12.82 11.95 30.04
CA LEU A 16 -13.20 10.54 30.07
C LEU A 16 -13.70 10.12 31.46
N ARG A 17 -14.80 9.37 31.50
CA ARG A 17 -15.33 8.73 32.71
C ARG A 17 -14.98 7.25 32.67
N PHE A 18 -14.01 6.86 33.47
CA PHE A 18 -13.59 5.46 33.57
C PHE A 18 -14.51 4.67 34.51
N PRO A 19 -14.87 3.43 34.17
CA PRO A 19 -15.41 2.47 35.11
C PRO A 19 -14.45 2.21 36.27
N ASP A 20 -14.98 1.72 37.40
CA ASP A 20 -14.21 1.45 38.60
C ASP A 20 -12.99 0.56 38.32
N GLY A 21 -11.82 0.98 38.82
CA GLY A 21 -10.55 0.27 38.69
C GLY A 21 -9.87 0.35 37.31
N MET A 22 -10.56 0.83 36.27
CA MET A 22 -9.98 0.93 34.93
C MET A 22 -8.87 1.99 34.85
N ARG A 23 -9.04 3.11 35.57
CA ARG A 23 -8.04 4.19 35.60
C ARG A 23 -6.75 3.73 36.30
N GLU A 24 -6.89 3.03 37.42
CA GLU A 24 -5.78 2.48 38.20
C GLU A 24 -5.00 1.47 37.37
N ARG A 25 -5.71 0.60 36.64
CA ARG A 25 -5.09 -0.35 35.70
C ARG A 25 -4.31 0.36 34.59
N LEU A 26 -4.90 1.35 33.93
CA LEU A 26 -4.22 2.11 32.88
C LEU A 26 -2.99 2.85 33.41
N LYS A 27 -3.07 3.38 34.63
CA LYS A 27 -1.93 4.04 35.27
C LYS A 27 -0.78 3.07 35.53
N HIS A 28 -1.09 1.89 36.07
CA HIS A 28 -0.08 0.84 36.29
C HIS A 28 0.58 0.40 34.97
N GLU A 29 -0.21 0.20 33.92
CA GLU A 29 0.31 -0.18 32.60
C GLU A 29 1.17 0.95 31.98
N ALA A 30 0.78 2.21 32.15
CA ALA A 30 1.57 3.36 31.70
C ALA A 30 2.92 3.45 32.44
N GLU A 31 2.93 3.24 33.76
CA GLU A 31 4.15 3.22 34.58
C GLU A 31 5.10 2.09 34.16
N MET A 32 4.57 0.88 33.96
CA MET A 32 5.34 -0.27 33.46
C MET A 32 5.96 0.00 32.08
N ASN A 33 5.27 0.77 31.23
CA ASN A 33 5.72 1.13 29.89
C ASN A 33 6.57 2.42 29.84
N GLY A 34 6.83 3.07 30.97
CA GLY A 34 7.57 4.33 31.02
C GLY A 34 6.87 5.50 30.32
N ARG A 35 5.53 5.45 30.22
CA ARG A 35 4.70 6.43 29.52
C ARG A 35 3.88 7.24 30.52
N SER A 36 3.53 8.47 30.14
CA SER A 36 2.46 9.17 30.85
C SER A 36 1.13 8.46 30.61
N LEU A 37 0.16 8.63 31.52
CA LEU A 37 -1.18 8.06 31.33
C LEU A 37 -1.80 8.50 29.99
N ASN A 38 -1.61 9.76 29.61
CA ASN A 38 -2.09 10.28 28.32
C ASN A 38 -1.39 9.57 27.14
N ALA A 39 -0.06 9.39 27.21
CA ALA A 39 0.68 8.71 26.16
C ALA A 39 0.25 7.24 26.01
N GLU A 40 -0.07 6.55 27.11
CA GLU A 40 -0.57 5.17 27.06
C GLU A 40 -1.99 5.09 26.48
N ILE A 41 -2.87 6.04 26.81
CA ILE A 41 -4.22 6.13 26.21
C ILE A 41 -4.09 6.35 24.70
N ILE A 42 -3.28 7.31 24.26
CA ILE A 42 -3.05 7.57 22.84
C ILE A 42 -2.48 6.33 22.14
N TYR A 43 -1.45 5.69 22.72
CA TYR A 43 -0.85 4.49 22.14
C TYR A 43 -1.87 3.38 21.88
N ARG A 44 -2.76 3.12 22.85
CA ARG A 44 -3.81 2.10 22.70
C ARG A 44 -4.82 2.45 21.63
N LEU A 45 -5.27 3.71 21.62
CA LEU A 45 -6.23 4.18 20.62
C LEU A 45 -5.64 4.10 19.21
N THR A 46 -4.39 4.53 19.02
CA THR A 46 -3.68 4.43 17.75
C THR A 46 -3.61 2.97 17.29
N GLY A 47 -3.14 2.05 18.14
CA GLY A 47 -3.03 0.64 17.76
C GLY A 47 -4.38 0.01 17.38
N THR A 48 -5.48 0.38 18.06
CA THR A 48 -6.82 -0.11 17.68
C THR A 48 -7.33 0.48 16.36
N ILE A 49 -7.06 1.76 16.10
CA ILE A 49 -7.49 2.42 14.85
C ILE A 49 -6.71 1.85 13.67
N GLU A 50 -5.39 1.70 13.81
CA GLU A 50 -4.53 1.12 12.77
C GLU A 50 -4.94 -0.33 12.45
N ALA A 51 -5.23 -1.14 13.48
CA ALA A 51 -5.70 -2.52 13.29
C ALA A 51 -7.10 -2.61 12.61
N ASP A 52 -8.00 -1.67 12.93
CA ASP A 52 -9.32 -1.59 12.29
C ASP A 52 -9.20 -1.19 10.80
N ASP A 53 -8.28 -0.29 10.46
CA ASP A 53 -8.01 0.14 9.09
C ASP A 53 -7.36 -0.99 8.25
N GLU A 54 -6.42 -1.73 8.83
CA GLU A 54 -5.82 -2.93 8.22
C GLU A 54 -6.86 -4.05 7.98
N SER A 55 -7.79 -4.25 8.92
CA SER A 55 -8.84 -5.27 8.81
C SER A 55 -9.92 -4.90 7.78
N ARG A 56 -10.23 -3.61 7.61
CA ARG A 56 -11.20 -3.11 6.63
C ARG A 56 -10.67 -3.13 5.21
N SER A 57 -9.37 -2.90 5.04
CA SER A 57 -8.71 -2.88 3.73
C SER A 57 -8.60 -4.29 3.12
N THR A 58 -8.22 -5.30 3.92
CA THR A 58 -8.17 -6.70 3.47
C THR A 58 -9.53 -7.24 2.98
N ALA A 59 -10.65 -6.84 3.59
CA ALA A 59 -11.99 -7.35 3.24
C ALA A 59 -12.53 -6.85 1.88
N ARG A 60 -11.98 -5.79 1.28
CA ARG A 60 -12.39 -5.26 -0.03
C ARG A 60 -11.40 -5.55 -1.17
N GLY A 61 -10.31 -6.26 -0.89
CA GLY A 61 -9.22 -6.43 -1.87
C GLY A 61 -8.49 -5.13 -2.21
N VAL A 62 -8.66 -4.09 -1.41
CA VAL A 62 -7.97 -2.80 -1.53
C VAL A 62 -7.11 -2.66 -0.29
N TYR A 63 -5.80 -2.88 -0.43
CA TYR A 63 -4.86 -2.67 0.67
C TYR A 63 -4.67 -1.17 0.89
N ASP A 64 -4.98 -0.69 2.10
CA ASP A 64 -4.73 0.70 2.46
C ASP A 64 -3.27 0.78 2.95
N ILE A 65 -2.40 1.36 2.12
CA ILE A 65 -0.96 1.42 2.41
C ILE A 65 -0.64 2.79 3.00
N HIS A 66 -0.33 2.83 4.30
CA HIS A 66 0.07 4.07 4.95
C HIS A 66 1.55 4.40 4.68
N LEU A 67 1.82 5.20 3.64
CA LEU A 67 3.17 5.61 3.26
C LEU A 67 3.56 6.95 3.90
N LYS A 68 4.62 6.94 4.72
CA LYS A 68 5.26 8.18 5.19
C LYS A 68 6.22 8.70 4.14
N LEU A 69 5.78 9.69 3.38
CA LEU A 69 6.59 10.32 2.34
C LEU A 69 7.49 11.41 2.93
N PRO A 70 8.80 11.44 2.60
CA PRO A 70 9.63 12.61 2.83
C PRO A 70 9.04 13.84 2.14
N GLY A 71 9.22 15.03 2.73
CA GLY A 71 8.70 16.29 2.18
C GLY A 71 9.11 16.51 0.72
N SER A 72 10.38 16.26 0.39
CA SER A 72 10.90 16.38 -0.98
C SER A 72 10.25 15.45 -2.00
N VAL A 73 9.76 14.28 -1.58
CA VAL A 73 9.01 13.36 -2.46
C VAL A 73 7.61 13.92 -2.67
N ARG A 74 6.95 14.34 -1.59
CA ARG A 74 5.62 14.94 -1.63
C ARG A 74 5.57 16.19 -2.51
N ASP A 75 6.57 17.06 -2.40
CA ASP A 75 6.65 18.31 -3.16
C ASP A 75 6.79 18.04 -4.67
N ARG A 76 7.61 17.05 -5.05
CA ARG A 76 7.76 16.63 -6.46
C ARG A 76 6.46 16.07 -7.02
N ILE A 77 5.73 15.27 -6.24
CA ILE A 77 4.42 14.74 -6.66
C ILE A 77 3.40 15.87 -6.82
N TYR A 78 3.38 16.85 -5.92
CA TYR A 78 2.50 18.01 -6.06
C TYR A 78 2.78 18.80 -7.33
N ALA A 79 4.05 19.09 -7.62
CA ALA A 79 4.43 19.81 -8.83
C ALA A 79 3.99 19.06 -10.10
N ALA A 80 4.21 17.73 -10.15
CA ALA A 80 3.78 16.90 -11.26
C ALA A 80 2.24 16.86 -11.40
N ALA A 81 1.52 16.81 -10.27
CA ALA A 81 0.06 16.82 -10.27
C ALA A 81 -0.51 18.14 -10.81
N GLU A 82 0.06 19.29 -10.43
CA GLU A 82 -0.33 20.59 -10.98
C GLU A 82 -0.03 20.68 -12.48
N GLU A 83 1.16 20.27 -12.91
CA GLU A 83 1.55 20.28 -14.33
C GLU A 83 0.63 19.41 -15.19
N ASN A 84 0.19 18.28 -14.65
CA ASN A 84 -0.71 17.33 -15.35
C ASN A 84 -2.20 17.63 -15.16
N GLU A 85 -2.56 18.73 -14.47
CA GLU A 85 -3.94 19.09 -14.12
C GLU A 85 -4.69 17.95 -13.39
N ARG A 86 -4.00 17.22 -12.51
CA ARG A 86 -4.54 16.10 -11.73
C ARG A 86 -4.55 16.39 -10.23
N THR A 87 -5.36 15.63 -9.51
CA THR A 87 -5.23 15.57 -8.05
C THR A 87 -3.94 14.84 -7.67
N LEU A 88 -3.38 15.13 -6.50
CA LEU A 88 -2.19 14.43 -6.00
C LEU A 88 -2.40 12.91 -5.99
N THR A 89 -3.55 12.44 -5.51
CA THR A 89 -3.89 11.02 -5.52
C THR A 89 -3.99 10.47 -6.94
N GLY A 90 -4.58 11.22 -7.87
CA GLY A 90 -4.68 10.83 -9.28
C GLY A 90 -3.31 10.70 -9.96
N GLU A 91 -2.37 11.59 -9.64
CA GLU A 91 -1.00 11.52 -10.17
C GLU A 91 -0.23 10.33 -9.61
N ILE A 92 -0.40 10.04 -8.31
CA ILE A 92 0.17 8.83 -7.69
C ILE A 92 -0.39 7.59 -8.35
N ILE A 93 -1.72 7.48 -8.47
CA ILE A 93 -2.37 6.33 -9.10
C ILE A 93 -1.90 6.18 -10.54
N TYR A 94 -1.95 7.25 -11.34
CA TYR A 94 -1.51 7.22 -12.74
C TYR A 94 -0.06 6.76 -12.88
N THR A 95 0.83 7.27 -12.05
CA THR A 95 2.24 6.87 -12.06
C THR A 95 2.37 5.39 -11.69
N LEU A 96 1.68 4.95 -10.64
CA LEU A 96 1.71 3.54 -10.23
C LEU A 96 1.12 2.61 -11.27
N GLU A 97 -0.01 2.92 -11.89
CA GLU A 97 -0.61 2.12 -12.97
C GLU A 97 0.29 2.07 -14.22
N ARG A 98 1.04 3.15 -14.48
CA ARG A 98 1.98 3.19 -15.61
C ARG A 98 3.21 2.33 -15.36
N GLU A 99 3.79 2.40 -14.16
CA GLU A 99 5.00 1.65 -13.81
C GLU A 99 4.69 0.19 -13.37
N TYR A 100 3.50 -0.05 -12.85
CA TYR A 100 2.98 -1.34 -12.38
C TYR A 100 1.59 -1.61 -12.96
N PRO A 101 1.50 -1.90 -14.27
CA PRO A 101 0.22 -2.17 -14.91
C PRO A 101 -0.46 -3.41 -14.32
N ASP A 102 -1.80 -3.41 -14.31
CA ASP A 102 -2.60 -4.59 -13.99
C ASP A 102 -2.41 -5.64 -15.10
N LEU A 103 -1.36 -6.45 -14.92
CA LEU A 103 -1.06 -7.56 -15.80
C LEU A 103 -2.09 -8.64 -15.45
N ALA A 104 -2.98 -8.94 -16.40
CA ALA A 104 -3.83 -10.13 -16.30
C ALA A 104 -2.96 -11.31 -15.82
N PRO A 105 -3.46 -12.17 -14.91
CA PRO A 105 -2.69 -13.26 -14.34
C PRO A 105 -1.92 -13.95 -15.45
N LEU A 106 -0.60 -14.10 -15.30
CA LEU A 106 0.28 -14.60 -16.36
C LEU A 106 -0.24 -15.91 -16.98
N GLY A 107 -0.95 -16.72 -16.19
CA GLY A 107 -1.68 -17.90 -16.66
C GLY A 107 -2.65 -17.61 -17.80
N ASP A 108 -3.46 -16.56 -17.70
CA ASP A 108 -4.48 -16.21 -18.69
C ASP A 108 -3.86 -15.77 -20.04
N ILE A 109 -2.78 -14.99 -19.98
CA ILE A 109 -2.05 -14.55 -21.19
C ILE A 109 -1.35 -15.74 -21.85
N LEU A 110 -0.68 -16.58 -21.06
CA LEU A 110 -0.02 -17.77 -21.56
C LEU A 110 -1.03 -18.77 -22.14
N ASP A 111 -2.21 -18.91 -21.53
CA ASP A 111 -3.27 -19.78 -22.02
C ASP A 111 -3.80 -19.31 -23.38
N ILE A 112 -3.99 -17.99 -23.57
CA ILE A 112 -4.39 -17.41 -24.85
C ILE A 112 -3.33 -17.66 -25.93
N ILE A 113 -2.05 -17.47 -25.61
CA ILE A 113 -0.95 -17.66 -26.57
C ILE A 113 -0.80 -19.15 -26.90
N ASN A 114 -0.80 -20.03 -25.91
CA ASN A 114 -0.72 -21.49 -26.10
C ASN A 114 -1.91 -22.02 -26.90
N PHE A 115 -3.13 -21.55 -26.61
CA PHE A 115 -4.31 -21.91 -27.38
C PHE A 115 -4.20 -21.47 -28.85
N SER A 116 -3.66 -20.28 -29.09
CA SER A 116 -3.45 -19.75 -30.44
C SER A 116 -2.35 -20.50 -31.19
N LEU A 117 -1.27 -20.93 -30.50
CA LEU A 117 -0.21 -21.78 -31.03
C LEU A 117 -0.75 -23.14 -31.49
N GLU A 118 -1.53 -23.80 -30.62
CA GLU A 118 -2.16 -25.10 -30.94
C GLU A 118 -3.14 -25.00 -32.11
N ARG A 119 -3.80 -23.84 -32.27
CA ARG A 119 -4.67 -23.57 -33.42
C ARG A 119 -3.87 -23.35 -34.70
N ALA A 120 -2.78 -22.59 -34.64
CA ALA A 120 -1.90 -22.34 -35.79
C ALA A 120 -1.24 -23.64 -36.27
N LYS A 121 -0.78 -24.48 -35.33
CA LYS A 121 -0.20 -25.80 -35.61
C LYS A 121 -1.21 -26.72 -36.31
N ARG A 122 -2.45 -26.79 -35.80
CA ARG A 122 -3.52 -27.59 -36.41
C ARG A 122 -3.93 -27.12 -37.80
N LYS A 123 -3.84 -25.82 -38.07
CA LYS A 123 -4.13 -25.23 -39.39
C LYS A 123 -2.95 -25.31 -40.37
N GLY A 124 -1.76 -25.72 -39.92
CA GLY A 124 -0.54 -25.68 -40.74
C GLY A 124 -0.03 -24.26 -41.02
N ASP A 125 -0.45 -23.27 -40.24
CA ASP A 125 -0.02 -21.88 -40.40
C ASP A 125 1.32 -21.66 -39.69
N ALA A 126 2.39 -22.03 -40.39
CA ALA A 126 3.76 -21.94 -39.87
C ALA A 126 4.18 -20.51 -39.51
N ARG A 127 3.62 -19.50 -40.19
CA ARG A 127 3.96 -18.10 -39.94
C ARG A 127 3.35 -17.63 -38.63
N SER A 128 2.06 -17.85 -38.43
CA SER A 128 1.41 -17.50 -37.16
C SER A 128 1.97 -18.32 -35.99
N HIS A 129 2.35 -19.58 -36.21
CA HIS A 129 2.99 -20.38 -35.17
C HIS A 129 4.33 -19.77 -34.72
N TYR A 130 5.19 -19.40 -35.66
CA TYR A 130 6.47 -18.78 -35.37
C TYR A 130 6.33 -17.42 -34.68
N GLU A 131 5.42 -16.57 -35.16
CA GLU A 131 5.15 -15.26 -34.57
C GLU A 131 4.65 -15.37 -33.12
N LEU A 132 3.82 -16.38 -32.83
CA LEU A 132 3.32 -16.65 -31.47
C LEU A 132 4.37 -17.28 -30.55
N GLU A 133 5.28 -18.13 -31.06
CA GLU A 133 6.41 -18.63 -30.27
C GLU A 133 7.35 -17.50 -29.86
N LEU A 134 7.65 -16.59 -30.78
CA LEU A 134 8.49 -15.43 -30.50
C LEU A 134 7.83 -14.48 -29.48
N ALA A 135 6.51 -14.30 -29.56
CA ALA A 135 5.76 -13.53 -28.57
C ALA A 135 5.80 -14.20 -27.20
N LEU A 136 5.64 -15.52 -27.13
CA LEU A 136 5.72 -16.30 -25.89
C LEU A 136 7.09 -16.19 -25.21
N GLU A 137 8.16 -16.25 -26.01
CA GLU A 137 9.54 -16.13 -25.52
C GLU A 137 9.80 -14.74 -24.93
N ARG A 138 9.38 -13.67 -25.62
CA ARG A 138 9.50 -12.28 -25.13
C ARG A 138 8.76 -12.06 -23.82
N VAL A 139 7.55 -12.61 -23.69
CA VAL A 139 6.78 -12.54 -22.44
C VAL A 139 7.54 -13.26 -21.32
N ARG A 140 8.09 -14.45 -21.58
CA ARG A 140 8.90 -15.19 -20.58
C ARG A 140 10.18 -14.46 -20.19
N GLU A 141 10.85 -13.80 -21.12
CA GLU A 141 12.07 -13.02 -20.85
C GLU A 141 11.80 -11.77 -20.03
N PHE A 142 10.75 -11.02 -20.37
CA PHE A 142 10.32 -9.84 -19.61
C PHE A 142 10.13 -10.18 -18.13
N TYR A 143 9.41 -11.26 -17.83
CA TYR A 143 9.12 -11.69 -16.45
C TYR A 143 10.30 -12.34 -15.71
N ARG A 144 11.23 -12.99 -16.42
CA ARG A 144 12.47 -13.50 -15.80
C ARG A 144 13.27 -12.36 -15.19
N HIS A 145 13.35 -11.22 -15.88
CA HIS A 145 14.02 -10.03 -15.39
C HIS A 145 13.24 -9.32 -14.26
N SER A 146 11.90 -9.36 -14.29
CA SER A 146 11.07 -8.82 -13.19
C SER A 146 11.15 -9.62 -11.89
N SER A 147 11.44 -10.93 -11.98
CA SER A 147 11.50 -11.83 -10.82
C SER A 147 12.86 -11.78 -10.09
N ASP A 148 13.94 -11.44 -10.78
CA ASP A 148 15.28 -11.32 -10.19
C ASP A 148 15.47 -10.01 -9.39
N ASP A 149 14.66 -8.97 -9.65
CA ASP A 149 14.78 -7.66 -8.98
C ASP A 149 13.97 -7.55 -7.66
N GLY A 150 13.35 -8.66 -7.20
CA GLY A 150 12.34 -8.64 -6.13
C GLY A 150 12.44 -9.72 -5.04
N SER A 151 13.55 -10.47 -4.94
CA SER A 151 13.70 -11.50 -3.89
C SER A 151 14.21 -10.94 -2.55
N ALA A 152 13.39 -10.13 -1.89
CA ALA A 152 13.48 -9.88 -0.45
C ALA A 152 12.09 -9.61 0.15
N GLY A 153 11.17 -10.58 0.01
CA GLY A 153 9.97 -10.64 0.85
C GLY A 153 10.34 -11.25 2.21
N PRO A 154 10.00 -10.61 3.35
CA PRO A 154 10.39 -11.10 4.66
C PRO A 154 9.60 -12.37 5.03
N SER A 155 10.30 -13.28 5.68
CA SER A 155 9.78 -14.50 6.33
C SER A 155 8.94 -14.19 7.57
#